data_AF-A0A3B0PD19-F1
#
_entry.id   AF-A0A3B0PD19-F1
#
_cell.length_a   1.000
_cell.length_b   1.000
_cell.length_c   1.000
_cell.angle_alpha   90.00
_cell.angle_beta   90.00
_cell.angle_gamma   90.00
#
_symmetry.space_group_name_H-M   'P 1'
#
loop_
_entity.id
_entity.type
_entity.pdbx_description
1 polymer ?
#
loop_
_entity_poly.entity_id
_entity_poly.type
_entity_poly.pdbx_seq_one_letter_code
_entity_poly.pdbx_strand_id
1 'polypeptide(L)'
;MLVSVGISAYFIVVSGISSSAANFQNLIISVVKFLPLLLAIILGFVIFNHNGSKPVNPKIGLGFQNSATTDLATKYSFSNLSPGFGLFISVGGIYFAYDGFYYAAGIQTEMKKPQKTPLAILIGLLFVTLVYLIMAIAMSLGSTDGSPFGFKAYFARNDLLPLYAAFQITIGVGILGIINGLSLW
;
A
#
# COMPACT_ATOMS: atom_id res chain seq x y z
N MET A 1 12.33 -13.53 7.62
CA MET A 1 13.32 -12.87 8.50
C MET A 1 14.72 -12.82 7.87
N LEU A 2 15.30 -13.93 7.42
CA LEU A 2 16.61 -13.91 6.70
C LEU A 2 16.60 -13.06 5.42
N VAL A 3 15.56 -13.19 4.59
CA VAL A 3 15.42 -12.42 3.34
C VAL A 3 15.27 -10.92 3.62
N SER A 4 14.48 -10.53 4.62
CA SER A 4 14.29 -9.13 4.99
C SER A 4 15.58 -8.51 5.53
N VAL A 5 16.33 -9.24 6.37
CA VAL A 5 17.64 -8.79 6.88
C VAL A 5 18.65 -8.62 5.75
N GLY A 6 18.70 -9.55 4.79
CA GLY A 6 19.58 -9.46 3.64
C GLY A 6 19.28 -8.25 2.74
N ILE A 7 18.00 -7.96 2.48
CA ILE A 7 17.58 -6.79 1.70
C ILE A 7 17.95 -5.49 2.42
N SER A 8 17.70 -5.41 3.73
CA SER A 8 18.05 -4.23 4.52
C SER A 8 19.57 -4.00 4.54
N ALA A 9 20.38 -5.05 4.71
CA ALA A 9 21.83 -4.94 4.69
C ALA A 9 22.36 -4.47 3.33
N TYR A 10 21.78 -4.96 2.23
CA TYR A 10 22.13 -4.51 0.88
C TYR A 10 21.85 -3.02 0.69
N PHE A 11 20.66 -2.54 1.07
CA PHE A 11 20.31 -1.13 0.92
C PHE A 11 21.15 -0.21 1.80
N ILE A 12 21.46 -0.59 3.04
CA ILE A 12 22.36 0.19 3.91
C ILE A 12 23.75 0.34 3.27
N VAL A 13 24.31 -0.75 2.72
CA VAL A 13 25.64 -0.72 2.10
C VAL A 13 25.63 0.10 0.79
N VAL A 14 24.60 -0.07 -0.05
CA VAL A 14 24.50 0.64 -1.33
C VAL A 14 24.23 2.14 -1.14
N SER A 15 23.29 2.50 -0.26
CA SER A 15 23.00 3.89 0.07
C SER A 15 24.19 4.59 0.74
N GLY A 16 25.00 3.86 1.52
CA GLY A 16 26.22 4.38 2.14
C GLY A 16 27.39 4.63 1.17
N ILE A 17 27.43 3.98 0.01
CA ILE A 17 28.56 4.08 -0.93
C ILE A 17 28.39 5.24 -1.94
N SER A 18 27.16 5.58 -2.36
CA SER A 18 26.95 6.64 -3.36
C SER A 18 25.59 7.33 -3.22
N SER A 19 25.61 8.56 -2.69
CA SER A 19 24.43 9.43 -2.59
C SER A 19 23.84 9.81 -3.96
N SER A 20 24.67 9.90 -5.01
CA SER A 20 24.22 10.24 -6.37
C SER A 20 23.47 9.08 -7.05
N ALA A 21 24.00 7.85 -6.94
CA ALA A 21 23.35 6.66 -7.50
C ALA A 21 22.03 6.35 -6.76
N ALA A 22 22.02 6.53 -5.44
CA ALA A 22 20.84 6.31 -4.62
C ALA A 22 19.73 7.33 -4.91
N ASN A 23 20.07 8.59 -5.20
CA ASN A 23 19.09 9.61 -5.60
C ASN A 23 18.46 9.30 -6.98
N PHE A 24 19.25 8.83 -7.95
CA PHE A 24 18.73 8.40 -9.25
C PHE A 24 17.83 7.16 -9.14
N GLN A 25 18.23 6.17 -8.35
CA GLN A 25 17.39 5.02 -8.03
C GLN A 25 16.09 5.43 -7.34
N ASN A 26 16.14 6.38 -6.39
CA ASN A 26 14.95 6.89 -5.72
C ASN A 26 13.95 7.55 -6.69
N LEU A 27 14.44 8.28 -7.70
CA LEU A 27 13.59 8.86 -8.74
C LEU A 27 12.89 7.78 -9.57
N ILE A 28 13.64 6.79 -10.06
CA ILE A 28 13.07 5.67 -10.85
C ILE A 28 12.03 4.93 -10.03
N ILE A 29 12.37 4.55 -8.79
CA ILE A 29 11.44 3.78 -7.97
C ILE A 29 10.23 4.62 -7.56
N SER A 30 10.37 5.94 -7.43
CA SER A 30 9.23 6.84 -7.18
C SER A 30 8.25 6.91 -8.34
N VAL A 31 8.69 6.73 -9.58
CA VAL A 31 7.79 6.59 -10.73
C VAL A 31 7.16 5.19 -10.74
N VAL A 32 7.97 4.15 -10.53
CA VAL A 32 7.50 2.76 -10.57
C VAL A 32 6.46 2.47 -9.49
N LYS A 33 6.60 3.03 -8.28
CA LYS A 33 5.63 2.82 -7.18
C LYS A 33 4.25 3.42 -7.45
N PHE A 34 4.14 4.37 -8.39
CA PHE A 34 2.85 4.96 -8.76
C PHE A 34 2.02 4.01 -9.62
N LEU A 35 2.69 3.16 -10.41
CA LEU A 35 2.06 2.19 -11.30
C LEU A 35 1.17 1.17 -10.56
N PRO A 36 1.63 0.45 -9.52
CA PRO A 36 0.76 -0.49 -8.82
C PRO A 36 -0.41 0.19 -8.10
N LEU A 37 -0.25 1.44 -7.64
CA LEU A 37 -1.34 2.20 -7.00
C LEU A 37 -2.46 2.50 -8.00
N LEU A 38 -2.11 3.00 -9.19
CA LEU A 38 -3.09 3.24 -10.25
C LEU A 38 -3.72 1.95 -10.77
N LEU A 39 -2.92 0.90 -10.99
CA LEU A 39 -3.40 -0.39 -11.45
C LEU A 39 -4.38 -1.00 -10.45
N ALA A 40 -4.11 -0.91 -9.14
CA ALA A 40 -5.03 -1.42 -8.11
C ALA A 40 -6.41 -0.72 -8.18
N ILE A 41 -6.42 0.60 -8.39
CA ILE A 41 -7.65 1.38 -8.53
C ILE A 41 -8.43 0.94 -9.78
N ILE A 42 -7.75 0.91 -10.94
CA ILE A 42 -8.37 0.57 -12.22
C ILE A 42 -8.91 -0.86 -12.18
N LEU A 43 -8.09 -1.82 -11.73
CA LEU A 43 -8.49 -3.23 -11.65
C LEU A 43 -9.67 -3.43 -10.70
N GLY A 44 -9.70 -2.74 -9.56
CA GLY A 44 -10.84 -2.82 -8.64
C GLY A 44 -12.17 -2.44 -9.30
N PHE A 45 -12.21 -1.32 -10.04
CA PHE A 45 -13.42 -0.90 -10.75
C PHE A 45 -13.75 -1.75 -11.98
N VAL A 46 -12.74 -2.20 -12.74
CA VAL A 46 -12.94 -3.09 -13.89
C VAL A 46 -13.53 -4.42 -13.46
N ILE A 47 -12.99 -5.04 -12.41
CA ILE A 47 -13.49 -6.30 -11.86
C ILE A 47 -14.91 -6.14 -11.32
N PHE A 48 -15.21 -5.01 -10.65
CA PHE A 48 -16.55 -4.70 -10.19
C PHE A 48 -17.57 -4.62 -11.35
N ASN A 49 -17.21 -3.96 -12.44
CA ASN A 49 -18.05 -3.86 -13.64
C ASN A 49 -18.28 -5.24 -14.28
N HIS A 50 -17.21 -6.04 -14.45
CA HIS A 50 -17.29 -7.40 -15.00
C HIS A 50 -18.13 -8.36 -14.14
N ASN A 51 -18.25 -8.11 -12.83
CA ASN A 51 -19.13 -8.88 -11.95
C ASN A 51 -20.58 -8.36 -11.90
N GLY A 52 -20.99 -7.53 -12.88
CA GLY A 52 -22.34 -7.00 -12.99
C GLY A 52 -22.65 -5.96 -11.92
N SER A 53 -21.66 -5.14 -11.55
CA SER A 53 -21.77 -4.10 -10.51
C SER A 53 -22.17 -4.64 -9.14
N LYS A 54 -21.80 -5.89 -8.86
CA LYS A 54 -21.93 -6.51 -7.53
C LYS A 54 -20.55 -6.57 -6.89
N PRO A 55 -20.41 -6.16 -5.61
CA PRO A 55 -19.16 -6.28 -4.90
C PRO A 55 -18.69 -7.74 -4.92
N VAL A 56 -17.43 -7.96 -5.27
CA VAL A 56 -16.81 -9.30 -5.34
C VAL A 56 -16.88 -10.01 -3.99
N ASN A 57 -16.82 -9.24 -2.89
CA ASN A 57 -17.13 -9.74 -1.58
C ASN A 57 -18.22 -8.86 -0.92
N PRO A 58 -19.49 -9.30 -0.89
CA PRO A 58 -20.58 -8.56 -0.27
C PRO A 58 -20.45 -8.43 1.25
N LYS A 59 -19.50 -9.15 1.87
CA LYS A 59 -19.18 -9.03 3.30
C LYS A 59 -18.24 -7.86 3.58
N ILE A 60 -17.58 -7.27 2.58
CA ILE A 60 -16.79 -6.03 2.73
C ILE A 60 -17.76 -4.83 2.75
N GLY A 61 -18.57 -4.77 3.82
CA GLY A 61 -19.27 -3.56 4.23
C GLY A 61 -18.39 -2.68 5.12
N LEU A 62 -18.97 -1.63 5.72
CA LEU A 62 -18.31 -0.63 6.60
C LEU A 62 -17.73 -1.20 7.93
N GLY A 63 -16.96 -2.29 7.88
CA GLY A 63 -16.12 -2.75 9.00
C GLY A 63 -16.75 -3.74 9.98
N PHE A 64 -18.01 -4.13 9.81
CA PHE A 64 -18.67 -5.05 10.74
C PHE A 64 -18.79 -6.47 10.16
N GLN A 65 -17.65 -7.17 10.07
CA GLN A 65 -17.66 -8.58 9.70
C GLN A 65 -17.72 -9.46 10.94
N ASN A 66 -18.80 -10.24 11.07
CA ASN A 66 -18.81 -11.40 11.95
C ASN A 66 -18.04 -12.52 11.26
N SER A 67 -16.75 -12.63 11.57
CA SER A 67 -15.91 -13.75 11.19
C SER A 67 -16.37 -15.01 11.92
N ALA A 68 -17.34 -15.74 11.37
CA ALA A 68 -17.71 -17.06 11.83
C ALA A 68 -16.63 -18.06 11.35
N THR A 69 -15.50 -18.11 12.05
CA THR A 69 -14.43 -19.07 11.80
C THR A 69 -14.54 -20.24 12.76
N THR A 70 -14.38 -21.47 12.27
CA THR A 70 -14.29 -22.69 13.07
C THR A 70 -12.90 -22.90 13.68
N ASP A 71 -11.90 -22.15 13.22
CA ASP A 71 -10.52 -22.18 13.72
C ASP A 71 -10.39 -21.40 15.04
N LEU A 72 -9.93 -22.06 16.10
CA LEU A 72 -9.77 -21.48 17.43
C LEU A 72 -8.73 -20.35 17.43
N ALA A 73 -7.66 -20.47 16.66
CA ALA A 73 -6.61 -19.44 16.60
C ALA A 73 -7.15 -18.13 15.99
N THR A 74 -8.03 -18.24 14.99
CA THR A 74 -8.69 -17.08 14.38
C THR A 74 -9.81 -16.54 15.26
N LYS A 75 -10.53 -17.41 16.00
CA LYS A 75 -11.62 -17.03 16.90
C LYS A 75 -11.15 -16.21 18.11
N TYR A 76 -9.95 -16.51 18.64
CA TYR A 76 -9.33 -15.77 19.75
C TYR A 76 -8.32 -14.72 19.30
N SER A 77 -8.24 -14.43 18.00
CA SER A 77 -7.44 -13.30 17.49
C SER A 77 -8.01 -11.99 18.01
N PHE A 78 -7.12 -11.06 18.39
CA PHE A 78 -7.50 -9.71 18.84
C PHE A 78 -8.40 -8.97 17.83
N SER A 79 -8.31 -9.31 16.55
CA SER A 79 -9.17 -8.77 15.48
C SER A 79 -10.64 -9.18 15.58
N ASN A 80 -10.96 -10.30 16.25
CA ASN A 80 -12.30 -10.89 16.31
C ASN A 80 -12.93 -10.82 17.71
N LEU A 81 -12.23 -10.25 18.71
CA LEU A 81 -12.73 -10.11 20.08
C LEU A 81 -13.92 -9.14 20.18
N SER A 82 -13.94 -8.08 19.36
CA SER A 82 -15.12 -7.25 19.17
C SER A 82 -15.09 -6.57 17.80
N PRO A 83 -16.26 -6.22 17.21
CA PRO A 83 -16.33 -5.53 15.92
C PRO A 83 -15.55 -4.19 15.88
N GLY A 84 -15.23 -3.59 17.04
CA GLY A 84 -14.43 -2.36 17.12
C GLY A 84 -12.92 -2.58 17.17
N PHE A 85 -12.45 -3.75 17.63
CA PHE A 85 -11.00 -4.00 17.74
C PHE A 85 -10.31 -4.11 16.38
N GLY A 86 -11.01 -4.65 15.37
CA GLY A 86 -10.51 -4.66 13.98
C GLY A 86 -10.23 -3.24 13.45
N LEU A 87 -11.07 -2.26 13.80
CA LEU A 87 -10.85 -0.85 13.48
C LEU A 87 -9.59 -0.32 14.17
N PHE A 88 -9.43 -0.54 15.48
CA PHE A 88 -8.26 -0.09 16.23
C PHE A 88 -6.95 -0.71 15.74
N ILE A 89 -6.96 -1.99 15.35
CA ILE A 89 -5.79 -2.64 14.77
C ILE A 89 -5.46 -2.03 13.40
N SER A 90 -6.48 -1.70 12.61
CA SER A 90 -6.31 -1.08 11.28
C SER A 90 -5.72 0.34 11.38
N VAL A 91 -6.02 1.08 12.45
CA VAL A 91 -5.47 2.43 12.70
C VAL A 91 -3.95 2.43 12.72
N GLY A 92 -3.30 1.40 13.28
CA GLY A 92 -1.83 1.28 13.26
C GLY A 92 -1.27 1.21 11.84
N GLY A 93 -1.90 0.40 10.97
CA GLY A 93 -1.52 0.30 9.56
C GLY A 93 -1.77 1.60 8.79
N ILE A 94 -2.86 2.30 9.10
CA ILE A 94 -3.18 3.60 8.51
C ILE A 94 -2.10 4.63 8.90
N TYR A 95 -1.78 4.77 10.19
CA TYR A 95 -0.75 5.72 10.63
C TYR A 95 0.62 5.43 10.00
N PHE A 96 1.01 4.15 9.92
CA PHE A 96 2.24 3.75 9.23
C PHE A 96 2.24 4.19 7.76
N ALA A 97 1.11 4.09 7.06
CA ALA A 97 1.01 4.52 5.67
C ALA A 97 1.13 6.05 5.49
N TYR A 98 0.85 6.84 6.53
CA TYR A 98 0.96 8.31 6.52
C TYR A 98 2.29 8.85 7.07
N ASP A 99 3.18 8.03 7.62
CA ASP A 99 4.41 8.45 8.33
C ASP A 99 5.39 9.29 7.49
N GLY A 100 5.27 9.25 6.16
CA GLY A 100 6.16 9.98 5.25
C GLY A 100 6.15 11.52 5.39
N PHE A 101 5.20 12.13 6.10
CA PHE A 101 5.19 13.59 6.29
C PHE A 101 6.34 14.08 7.19
N TYR A 102 6.83 13.28 8.14
CA TYR A 102 7.97 13.67 9.00
C TYR A 102 9.23 13.82 8.16
N TYR A 103 9.43 12.90 7.21
CA TYR A 103 10.54 12.97 6.26
C TYR A 103 10.46 14.24 5.40
N ALA A 104 9.28 14.56 4.87
CA ALA A 104 9.06 15.78 4.10
C ALA A 104 9.25 17.07 4.92
N ALA A 105 8.99 17.04 6.23
CA ALA A 105 9.28 18.14 7.14
C ALA A 105 10.78 18.29 7.42
N GLY A 106 11.52 17.18 7.51
CA GLY A 106 12.97 17.19 7.76
C GLY A 106 13.78 17.89 6.67
N ILE A 107 13.34 17.79 5.40
CA ILE A 107 14.00 18.45 4.26
C ILE A 107 13.64 19.93 4.10
N GLN A 108 12.89 20.52 5.04
CA GLN A 108 12.46 21.93 4.98
C GLN A 108 13.64 22.90 4.82
N THR A 109 14.77 22.62 5.45
CA THR A 109 15.99 23.45 5.43
C THR A 109 16.66 23.49 4.05
N GLU A 110 16.40 22.50 3.19
CA GLU A 110 16.94 22.40 1.83
C GLU A 110 15.99 22.98 0.76
N MET A 111 14.77 23.41 1.16
CA MET A 111 13.79 23.95 0.23
C MET A 111 14.08 25.40 -0.17
N LYS A 112 13.87 25.74 -1.45
CA LYS A 112 13.98 27.12 -1.95
C LYS A 112 13.06 28.12 -1.21
N LYS A 113 11.95 27.66 -0.65
CA LYS A 113 10.95 28.47 0.10
C LYS A 113 10.45 27.70 1.34
N PRO A 114 11.24 27.66 2.43
CA PRO A 114 10.91 26.87 3.62
C PRO A 114 9.59 27.28 4.31
N GLN A 115 9.17 28.53 4.15
CA GLN A 115 7.94 29.04 4.77
C GLN A 115 6.68 28.40 4.16
N LYS A 116 6.79 27.83 2.95
CA LYS A 116 5.67 27.16 2.27
C LYS A 116 5.61 25.66 2.54
N THR A 117 6.56 25.10 3.29
CA THR A 117 6.63 23.67 3.59
C THR A 117 5.38 23.14 4.30
N PRO A 118 4.81 23.81 5.32
CA PRO A 118 3.59 23.33 5.98
C PRO A 118 2.41 23.20 5.01
N LEU A 119 2.25 24.19 4.11
CA LEU A 119 1.19 24.16 3.09
C LEU A 119 1.42 23.05 2.06
N ALA A 120 2.67 22.84 1.64
CA ALA A 120 3.03 21.76 0.71
C ALA A 120 2.75 20.38 1.32
N ILE A 121 3.08 20.18 2.60
CA ILE A 121 2.78 18.95 3.34
C ILE A 121 1.27 18.74 3.45
N LEU A 122 0.50 19.78 3.79
CA LEU A 122 -0.96 19.69 3.89
C LEU A 122 -1.61 19.27 2.56
N ILE A 123 -1.21 19.90 1.45
CA ILE A 123 -1.71 19.55 0.11
C ILE A 123 -1.33 18.11 -0.25
N GLY A 124 -0.08 17.71 0.03
CA GLY A 124 0.39 16.35 -0.18
C GLY A 124 -0.42 15.33 0.62
N LEU A 125 -0.71 15.63 1.89
CA LEU A 125 -1.49 14.76 2.77
C LEU A 125 -2.93 14.60 2.27
N LEU A 126 -3.58 15.70 1.86
CA LEU A 126 -4.93 15.66 1.27
C LEU A 126 -4.95 14.82 -0.01
N PHE A 127 -3.95 14.99 -0.87
CA PHE A 127 -3.82 14.21 -2.10
C PHE A 127 -3.68 12.71 -1.81
N VAL A 128 -2.77 12.32 -0.91
CA VAL A 128 -2.59 10.91 -0.50
C VAL A 128 -3.87 10.35 0.10
N THR A 129 -4.57 11.14 0.92
CA THR A 129 -5.85 10.75 1.52
C THR A 129 -6.90 10.43 0.47
N LEU A 130 -7.04 11.27 -0.57
CA LEU A 130 -7.98 11.02 -1.66
C LEU A 130 -7.61 9.78 -2.45
N VAL A 131 -6.32 9.59 -2.76
CA VAL A 131 -5.84 8.40 -3.49
C VAL A 131 -6.13 7.13 -2.70
N TYR A 132 -5.83 7.11 -1.40
CA TYR A 132 -6.07 5.95 -0.54
C TYR A 132 -7.55 5.68 -0.33
N LEU A 133 -8.40 6.70 -0.26
CA LEU A 133 -9.84 6.53 -0.18
C LEU A 133 -10.40 5.88 -1.45
N ILE A 134 -10.05 6.41 -2.62
CA ILE A 134 -10.49 5.84 -3.91
C ILE A 134 -10.01 4.40 -4.04
N MET A 135 -8.78 4.13 -3.62
CA MET A 135 -8.21 2.79 -3.67
C MET A 135 -8.89 1.82 -2.70
N ALA A 136 -9.20 2.25 -1.48
CA ALA A 136 -9.95 1.44 -0.52
C ALA A 136 -11.34 1.09 -1.05
N ILE A 137 -12.02 2.04 -1.70
CA ILE A 137 -13.30 1.81 -2.37
C ILE A 137 -13.14 0.80 -3.51
N ALA A 138 -12.17 1.00 -4.40
CA ALA A 138 -11.91 0.11 -5.53
C ALA A 138 -11.61 -1.33 -5.07
N MET A 139 -10.77 -1.50 -4.05
CA MET A 139 -10.44 -2.82 -3.50
C MET A 139 -11.63 -3.45 -2.76
N SER A 140 -12.43 -2.66 -2.04
CA SER A 140 -13.63 -3.19 -1.37
C SER A 140 -14.67 -3.71 -2.37
N LEU A 141 -14.74 -3.09 -3.56
CA LEU A 141 -15.66 -3.50 -4.62
C LEU A 141 -15.13 -4.67 -5.46
N GLY A 142 -13.85 -4.62 -5.85
CA GLY A 142 -13.25 -5.54 -6.83
C GLY A 142 -12.41 -6.68 -6.25
N SER A 143 -12.09 -6.65 -4.95
CA SER A 143 -11.27 -7.69 -4.31
C SER A 143 -12.09 -8.60 -3.40
N THR A 144 -11.66 -9.86 -3.28
CA THR A 144 -12.26 -10.82 -2.35
C THR A 144 -11.93 -10.51 -0.89
N ASP A 145 -10.82 -9.82 -0.60
CA ASP A 145 -10.30 -9.62 0.75
C ASP A 145 -10.00 -8.14 1.07
N GLY A 146 -10.38 -7.22 0.17
CA GLY A 146 -10.10 -5.79 0.33
C GLY A 146 -8.63 -5.42 0.09
N SER A 147 -7.83 -6.35 -0.45
CA SER A 147 -6.42 -6.14 -0.77
C SER A 147 -6.14 -6.42 -2.26
N PRO A 148 -4.98 -6.01 -2.80
CA PRO A 148 -4.60 -6.36 -4.16
C PRO A 148 -4.41 -7.88 -4.38
N PHE A 149 -4.22 -8.65 -3.31
CA PHE A 149 -4.04 -10.10 -3.38
C PHE A 149 -5.35 -10.82 -3.75
N GLY A 150 -6.49 -10.31 -3.30
CA GLY A 150 -7.81 -10.87 -3.63
C GLY A 150 -8.21 -10.73 -5.09
N PHE A 151 -7.45 -10.01 -5.92
CA PHE A 151 -7.64 -10.04 -7.38
C PHE A 151 -7.25 -11.38 -8.01
N LYS A 152 -6.42 -12.20 -7.34
CA LYS A 152 -5.91 -13.47 -7.88
C LYS A 152 -7.02 -14.37 -8.43
N ALA A 153 -8.16 -14.46 -7.73
CA ALA A 153 -9.29 -15.28 -8.14
C ALA A 153 -9.87 -14.84 -9.49
N TYR A 154 -9.93 -13.54 -9.74
CA TYR A 154 -10.37 -12.98 -11.02
C TYR A 154 -9.36 -13.30 -12.14
N PHE A 155 -8.07 -13.07 -11.91
CA PHE A 155 -7.04 -13.32 -12.92
C PHE A 155 -6.91 -14.82 -13.25
N ALA A 156 -7.06 -15.69 -12.26
CA ALA A 156 -7.04 -17.15 -12.46
C ALA A 156 -8.22 -17.65 -13.30
N ARG A 157 -9.42 -17.06 -13.14
CA ARG A 157 -10.61 -17.43 -13.92
C ARG A 157 -10.58 -16.99 -15.38
N ASN A 158 -9.76 -15.98 -15.69
CA ASN A 158 -9.65 -15.40 -17.04
C ASN A 158 -8.34 -15.79 -17.74
N ASP A 159 -7.57 -16.75 -17.20
CA ASP A 159 -6.25 -17.16 -17.71
C ASP A 159 -5.21 -16.02 -17.82
N LEU A 160 -5.35 -14.97 -16.99
CA LEU A 160 -4.48 -13.79 -16.96
C LEU A 160 -3.44 -13.85 -15.83
N LEU A 161 -3.10 -15.04 -15.34
CA LEU A 161 -2.12 -15.22 -14.25
C LEU A 161 -0.75 -14.54 -14.49
N PRO A 162 -0.19 -14.52 -15.71
CA PRO A 162 1.06 -13.79 -15.97
C PRO A 162 0.94 -12.28 -15.71
N LEU A 163 -0.21 -11.69 -16.02
CA LEU A 163 -0.47 -10.27 -15.77
C LEU A 163 -0.61 -9.97 -14.28
N TYR A 164 -1.23 -10.88 -13.52
CA TYR A 164 -1.25 -10.81 -12.06
C TYR A 164 0.16 -10.89 -11.46
N ALA A 165 1.01 -11.79 -11.96
CA ALA A 165 2.40 -11.88 -11.51
C ALA A 165 3.19 -10.59 -11.78
N ALA A 166 3.05 -10.01 -12.99
CA ALA A 166 3.66 -8.73 -13.32
C ALA A 166 3.18 -7.60 -12.38
N PHE A 167 1.87 -7.53 -12.10
CA PHE A 167 1.31 -6.59 -11.13
C PHE A 167 1.92 -6.77 -9.72
N GLN A 168 2.02 -7.99 -9.22
CA GLN A 168 2.62 -8.27 -7.91
C GLN A 168 4.12 -7.91 -7.85
N ILE A 169 4.85 -8.12 -8.96
CA ILE A 169 6.27 -7.70 -9.06
C ILE A 169 6.39 -6.18 -8.97
N THR A 170 5.49 -5.43 -9.64
CA THR A 170 5.52 -3.95 -9.55
C THR A 170 5.24 -3.43 -8.14
N ILE A 171 4.37 -4.10 -7.37
CA ILE A 171 4.21 -3.82 -5.93
C ILE A 171 5.51 -4.10 -5.18
N GLY A 172 6.15 -5.24 -5.43
CA GLY A 172 7.43 -5.61 -4.82
C GLY A 172 8.52 -4.57 -5.07
N VAL A 173 8.67 -4.10 -6.31
CA VAL A 173 9.62 -3.02 -6.66
C VAL A 173 9.27 -1.71 -5.94
N GLY A 174 7.98 -1.40 -5.78
CA GLY A 174 7.53 -0.24 -5.00
C GLY A 174 7.98 -0.30 -3.54
N ILE A 175 7.90 -1.48 -2.91
CA ILE A 175 8.35 -1.70 -1.52
C ILE A 175 9.86 -1.50 -1.39
N LEU A 176 10.65 -1.98 -2.36
CA LEU A 176 12.11 -1.75 -2.37
C LEU A 176 12.46 -0.25 -2.40
N GLY A 177 11.61 0.58 -3.01
CA GLY A 177 11.76 2.04 -2.99
C GLY A 177 11.60 2.67 -1.64
N ILE A 178 10.66 2.17 -0.84
CA ILE A 178 10.47 2.64 0.53
C ILE A 178 11.72 2.32 1.35
N ILE A 179 12.26 1.11 1.20
CA ILE A 179 13.49 0.68 1.88
C ILE A 179 14.67 1.56 1.46
N ASN A 180 14.85 1.83 0.16
CA ASN A 180 15.90 2.70 -0.35
C ASN A 180 15.79 4.15 0.15
N GLY A 181 14.56 4.67 0.22
CA GLY A 181 14.30 6.02 0.72
C GLY A 181 14.63 6.15 2.21
N LEU A 182 14.29 5.13 3.00
CA LEU A 182 14.61 5.06 4.43
C LEU A 182 16.09 4.80 4.69
N SER A 183 16.83 4.10 3.82
CA SER A 183 18.26 3.83 4.01
C SER A 183 19.18 4.98 3.59
N LEU A 184 18.65 5.97 2.88
CA LEU A 184 19.36 7.19 2.50
C LEU A 184 19.47 8.21 3.65
N TRP A 185 18.78 7.97 4.78
CA TRP A 185 18.63 8.90 5.89
C TRP A 185 18.88 8.24 7.24
#